data_AF-A0A954QCQ1-F1
#
_entry.id   AF-A0A954QCQ1-F1
#
_cell.length_a   1.000
_cell.length_b   1.000
_cell.length_c   1.000
_cell.angle_alpha   90.00
_cell.angle_beta   90.00
_cell.angle_gamma   90.00
#
_symmetry.space_group_name_H-M   'P 1'
#
loop_
_entity.id
_entity.type
_entity.pdbx_description
1 polymer ?
#
loop_
_entity_poly.entity_id
_entity_poly.type
_entity_poly.pdbx_seq_one_letter_code
_entity_poly.pdbx_strand_id
1 'polypeptide(L)'
;MMPKRTFRFRNLLALVILLCIVLSVARFAVYRHLASTQLEELLAGNQEMELSHWVAEYQQRRLICSDEHVLEYMASRMRNANFDRYDTDNGVSYEFTFCLCDGAPYSLSAYVDAERFSLAVPSAKPVEGFWPTHDIRLTAPIPNRVAEIFEFLNAPWEEVGGLVLIVEDDRRFRYEYDARLHMRNPPGSQVSKLTAQSND
;
A
#
# COMPACT_ATOMS: atom_id res chain seq x y z
N MET A 1 20.77 -56.30 14.35
CA MET A 1 20.01 -55.39 15.23
C MET A 1 20.64 -54.00 15.15
N MET A 2 20.22 -53.18 14.19
CA MET A 2 20.65 -51.78 14.08
C MET A 2 19.48 -50.92 13.60
N PRO A 3 18.87 -50.15 14.51
CA PRO A 3 18.33 -48.85 14.11
C PRO A 3 18.47 -47.82 15.25
N LYS A 4 19.54 -47.01 15.24
CA LYS A 4 19.63 -45.81 16.10
C LYS A 4 20.09 -44.54 15.37
N ARG A 5 20.44 -44.61 14.08
CA ARG A 5 20.93 -43.44 13.32
C ARG A 5 19.82 -42.57 12.73
N THR A 6 18.66 -43.12 12.40
CA THR A 6 17.56 -42.38 11.77
C THR A 6 16.87 -41.36 12.70
N PHE A 7 16.86 -41.61 14.01
CA PHE A 7 16.19 -40.73 14.97
C PHE A 7 16.92 -39.39 15.16
N ARG A 8 18.26 -39.38 15.12
CA ARG A 8 19.05 -38.15 15.31
C ARG A 8 18.93 -37.18 14.13
N PHE A 9 18.74 -37.70 12.92
CA PHE A 9 18.65 -36.86 11.71
C PHE A 9 17.32 -36.09 11.64
N ARG A 10 16.20 -36.70 12.07
CA ARG A 10 14.89 -36.03 12.09
C ARG A 10 14.84 -34.87 13.07
N ASN A 11 15.45 -35.03 14.25
CA ASN A 11 15.51 -33.98 15.26
C ASN A 11 16.43 -32.82 14.84
N LEU A 12 17.55 -33.12 14.17
CA LEU A 12 18.43 -32.08 13.63
C LEU A 12 17.73 -31.29 12.52
N LEU A 13 17.06 -31.98 11.59
CA LEU A 13 16.30 -31.33 10.51
C LEU A 13 15.19 -30.43 11.05
N ALA A 14 14.42 -30.92 12.02
CA ALA A 14 13.36 -30.14 12.67
C ALA A 14 13.91 -28.87 13.35
N LEU A 15 15.06 -28.98 14.02
CA LEU A 15 15.71 -27.84 14.67
C LEU A 15 16.23 -26.81 13.66
N VAL A 16 16.81 -27.26 12.53
CA VAL A 16 17.23 -26.37 11.44
C VAL A 16 16.03 -25.64 10.84
N ILE A 17 14.92 -26.35 10.56
CA ILE A 17 13.70 -25.74 10.03
C ILE A 17 13.15 -24.70 11.02
N LEU A 18 13.06 -25.04 12.31
CA LEU A 18 12.58 -24.11 13.33
C LEU A 18 13.48 -22.87 13.41
N LEU A 19 14.80 -23.04 13.39
CA LEU A 19 15.75 -21.94 13.40
C LEU A 19 15.57 -21.04 12.17
N CYS A 20 15.42 -21.62 10.98
CA CYS A 20 15.15 -20.87 9.75
C CYS A 20 13.84 -20.05 9.84
N ILE A 21 12.78 -20.62 10.42
CA ILE A 21 11.51 -19.92 10.63
C ILE A 21 11.71 -18.75 11.60
N VAL A 22 12.34 -18.99 12.75
CA VAL A 22 12.58 -17.93 13.77
C VAL A 22 13.41 -16.79 13.19
N LEU A 23 14.50 -17.11 12.47
CA LEU A 23 15.33 -16.10 11.82
C LEU A 23 14.57 -15.33 10.73
N SER A 24 13.72 -16.01 9.96
CA SER A 24 12.89 -15.35 8.94
C SER A 24 11.87 -14.39 9.56
N VAL A 25 11.21 -14.81 10.66
CA VAL A 25 10.25 -13.97 11.39
C VAL A 25 10.95 -12.76 12.03
N ALA A 26 12.10 -12.97 12.67
CA ALA A 26 12.88 -11.89 13.27
C ALA A 26 13.36 -10.89 12.20
N ARG A 27 13.90 -11.39 11.08
CA ARG A 27 14.32 -10.58 9.93
C ARG A 27 13.15 -9.78 9.36
N PHE A 28 11.98 -10.41 9.19
CA PHE A 28 10.76 -9.73 8.74
C PHE A 28 10.33 -8.61 9.69
N ALA A 29 10.33 -8.86 11.00
CA ALA A 29 9.98 -7.86 12.01
C ALA A 29 10.94 -6.65 11.99
N VAL A 30 12.25 -6.91 11.87
CA VAL A 30 13.26 -5.84 11.75
C VAL A 30 13.05 -5.01 10.49
N TYR A 31 12.82 -5.65 9.34
CA TYR A 31 12.57 -4.94 8.09
C TYR A 31 11.32 -4.08 8.15
N ARG A 32 10.23 -4.61 8.70
CA ARG A 32 8.98 -3.86 8.86
C ARG A 32 9.17 -2.64 9.76
N HIS A 33 9.92 -2.78 10.85
CA HIS A 33 10.21 -1.67 11.75
C HIS A 33 11.05 -0.60 11.05
N LEU A 34 12.13 -0.99 10.37
CA LEU A 34 12.99 -0.07 9.62
C LEU A 34 12.20 0.72 8.57
N ALA A 35 11.39 0.04 7.77
CA ALA A 35 10.60 0.67 6.72
C ALA A 35 9.53 1.63 7.28
N SER A 36 8.92 1.30 8.44
CA SER A 36 8.04 2.22 9.17
C SER A 36 8.79 3.48 9.59
N THR A 37 9.97 3.32 10.19
CA THR A 37 10.80 4.44 10.64
C THR A 37 11.22 5.34 9.49
N GLN A 38 11.62 4.77 8.35
CA GLN A 38 11.96 5.57 7.16
C GLN A 38 10.77 6.39 6.66
N LEU A 39 9.57 5.81 6.63
CA LEU A 39 8.35 6.55 6.26
C LEU A 39 8.05 7.66 7.28
N GLU A 40 8.19 7.39 8.57
CA GLU A 40 8.02 8.38 9.63
C GLU A 40 9.03 9.53 9.50
N GLU A 41 10.29 9.23 9.18
CA GLU A 41 11.32 10.25 8.93
C GLU A 41 11.00 11.09 7.69
N LEU A 42 10.52 10.48 6.61
CA LEU A 42 10.04 11.20 5.43
C LEU A 42 8.90 12.16 5.81
N LEU A 43 7.90 11.69 6.56
CA LEU A 43 6.77 12.49 7.00
C LEU A 43 7.17 13.58 8.01
N ALA A 44 8.26 13.37 8.76
CA ALA A 44 8.86 14.38 9.63
C ALA A 44 9.69 15.44 8.88
N GLY A 45 9.78 15.34 7.56
CA GLY A 45 10.46 16.31 6.70
C GLY A 45 11.92 16.00 6.37
N ASN A 46 12.40 14.77 6.67
CA ASN A 46 13.77 14.37 6.32
C ASN A 46 13.98 14.39 4.80
N GLN A 47 14.97 15.17 4.34
CA GLN A 47 15.30 15.32 2.92
C GLN A 47 16.12 14.15 2.38
N GLU A 48 16.78 13.37 3.24
CA GLU A 48 17.57 12.20 2.84
C GLU A 48 16.70 10.98 2.54
N MET A 49 15.41 11.01 2.92
CA MET A 49 14.46 9.95 2.63
C MET A 49 13.82 10.19 1.27
N GLU A 50 14.05 9.28 0.33
CA GLU A 50 13.56 9.34 -1.05
C GLU A 50 12.65 8.14 -1.36
N LEU A 51 11.59 8.38 -2.13
CA LEU A 51 10.73 7.32 -2.64
C LEU A 51 11.36 6.72 -3.89
N SER A 52 11.53 5.40 -3.92
CA SER A 52 12.03 4.66 -5.09
C SER A 52 10.91 3.98 -5.86
N HIS A 53 9.86 3.53 -5.16
CA HIS A 53 8.71 2.87 -5.76
C HIS A 53 7.44 3.20 -4.96
N TRP A 54 6.32 3.29 -5.68
CA TRP A 54 5.00 3.41 -5.11
C TRP A 54 4.03 2.46 -5.82
N VAL A 55 3.35 1.63 -5.04
CA VAL A 55 2.26 0.78 -5.51
C VAL A 55 0.99 1.20 -4.76
N ALA A 56 -0.10 1.40 -5.48
CA ALA A 56 -1.43 1.53 -4.89
C ALA A 56 -2.31 0.38 -5.35
N GLU A 57 -2.88 -0.37 -4.40
CA GLU A 57 -3.77 -1.48 -4.70
C GLU A 57 -5.16 -1.20 -4.15
N TYR A 58 -6.15 -1.32 -5.02
CA TYR A 58 -7.56 -1.44 -4.66
C TYR A 58 -8.15 -2.65 -5.37
N GLN A 59 -9.25 -3.18 -4.85
CA GLN A 59 -9.86 -4.42 -5.31
C GLN A 59 -9.95 -4.55 -6.84
N GLN A 60 -10.18 -3.43 -7.53
CA GLN A 60 -10.45 -3.41 -8.97
C GLN A 60 -9.39 -2.70 -9.82
N ARG A 61 -8.39 -2.03 -9.23
CA ARG A 61 -7.36 -1.31 -9.99
C ARG A 61 -6.04 -1.29 -9.24
N ARG A 62 -4.94 -1.16 -9.98
CA ARG A 62 -3.60 -1.07 -9.40
C ARG A 62 -2.78 0.02 -10.07
N LEU A 63 -1.98 0.73 -9.28
CA LEU A 63 -0.90 1.60 -9.75
C LEU A 63 0.44 0.97 -9.42
N ILE A 64 1.38 1.02 -10.35
CA ILE A 64 2.80 0.74 -10.13
C ILE A 64 3.58 1.93 -10.68
N CYS A 65 4.26 2.66 -9.81
CA CYS A 65 4.99 3.87 -10.16
C CYS A 65 6.46 3.75 -9.74
N SER A 66 7.35 3.92 -10.71
CA SER A 66 8.79 4.08 -10.52
C SER A 66 9.33 5.32 -11.25
N ASP A 67 8.45 6.21 -11.72
CA ASP A 67 8.84 7.49 -12.31
C ASP A 67 9.43 8.43 -11.24
N GLU A 68 10.69 8.83 -11.43
CA GLU A 68 11.46 9.61 -10.47
C GLU A 68 10.79 10.95 -10.15
N HIS A 69 10.31 11.67 -11.17
CA HIS A 69 9.71 13.00 -10.97
C HIS A 69 8.36 12.96 -10.24
N VAL A 70 7.55 11.93 -10.50
CA VAL A 70 6.33 11.68 -9.72
C VAL A 70 6.70 11.39 -8.28
N LEU A 71 7.66 10.50 -8.05
CA LEU A 71 8.07 10.08 -6.70
C LEU A 71 8.70 11.23 -5.91
N GLU A 72 9.54 12.07 -6.53
CA GLU A 72 10.09 13.30 -5.94
C GLU A 72 8.97 14.27 -5.52
N TYR A 73 7.98 14.48 -6.40
CA TYR A 73 6.83 15.33 -6.09
C TYR A 73 6.05 14.78 -4.90
N MET A 74 5.74 13.47 -4.91
CA MET A 74 5.00 12.81 -3.83
C MET A 74 5.76 12.88 -2.50
N ALA A 75 7.07 12.60 -2.50
CA ALA A 75 7.93 12.73 -1.33
C ALA A 75 7.92 14.17 -0.79
N SER A 76 8.03 15.16 -1.69
CA SER A 76 7.93 16.59 -1.32
C SER A 76 6.60 16.93 -0.65
N ARG A 77 5.47 16.38 -1.14
CA ARG A 77 4.17 16.59 -0.49
C ARG A 77 4.09 15.89 0.87
N MET A 78 4.61 14.67 0.98
CA MET A 78 4.63 13.91 2.24
C MET A 78 5.44 14.60 3.34
N ARG A 79 6.57 15.23 3.00
CA ARG A 79 7.37 16.03 3.95
C ARG A 79 6.62 17.24 4.51
N ASN A 80 5.58 17.71 3.83
CA ASN A 80 4.75 18.85 4.23
C ASN A 80 3.35 18.40 4.70
N ALA A 81 3.19 17.13 5.07
CA ALA A 81 1.91 16.59 5.52
C ALA A 81 1.45 17.29 6.80
N ASN A 82 0.15 17.58 6.88
CA ASN A 82 -0.46 18.07 8.11
C ASN A 82 -0.92 16.90 8.96
N PHE A 83 -0.65 16.98 10.27
CA PHE A 83 -1.23 16.10 11.27
C PHE A 83 -2.65 16.59 11.61
N ASP A 84 -3.59 16.34 10.71
CA ASP A 84 -5.00 16.62 10.97
C ASP A 84 -5.84 15.37 10.68
N ARG A 85 -6.74 15.07 11.61
CA ARG A 85 -7.77 14.06 11.41
C ARG A 85 -8.73 14.59 10.36
N TYR A 86 -8.88 13.88 9.26
CA TYR A 86 -9.86 14.22 8.24
C TYR A 86 -10.88 13.08 8.06
N ASP A 87 -12.17 13.40 8.24
CA ASP A 87 -13.27 12.54 7.80
C ASP A 87 -13.36 12.64 6.28
N THR A 88 -12.88 11.61 5.59
CA THR A 88 -12.93 11.53 4.13
C THR A 88 -14.24 10.86 3.73
N ASP A 89 -15.32 11.65 3.70
CA ASP A 89 -16.66 11.13 3.32
C ASP A 89 -16.73 10.66 1.85
N ASN A 90 -15.78 11.08 0.99
CA ASN A 90 -15.81 10.85 -0.47
C ASN A 90 -14.52 10.24 -1.06
N GLY A 91 -13.61 9.73 -0.22
CA GLY A 91 -12.36 9.13 -0.70
C GLY A 91 -12.48 7.64 -0.99
N VAL A 92 -11.61 7.11 -1.86
CA VAL A 92 -11.46 5.66 -2.09
C VAL A 92 -10.32 5.14 -1.23
N SER A 93 -10.54 4.05 -0.51
CA SER A 93 -9.50 3.42 0.32
C SER A 93 -8.62 2.50 -0.52
N TYR A 94 -7.30 2.67 -0.38
CA TYR A 94 -6.26 1.88 -1.04
C TYR A 94 -5.32 1.26 -0.01
N GLU A 95 -4.67 0.17 -0.39
CA GLU A 95 -3.41 -0.25 0.22
C GLU A 95 -2.26 0.38 -0.56
N PHE A 96 -1.54 1.30 0.07
CA PHE A 96 -0.33 1.91 -0.49
C PHE A 96 0.88 1.16 0.01
N THR A 97 1.77 0.79 -0.90
CA THR A 97 3.09 0.24 -0.60
C THR A 97 4.15 1.19 -1.12
N PHE A 98 5.00 1.69 -0.23
CA PHE A 98 6.15 2.54 -0.57
C PHE A 98 7.45 1.79 -0.34
N CYS A 99 8.44 2.00 -1.21
CA CYS A 99 9.82 1.61 -0.98
C CYS A 99 10.68 2.87 -0.87
N LEU A 100 11.39 3.05 0.25
CA LEU A 100 12.25 4.20 0.49
C LEU A 100 13.74 3.83 0.36
N CYS A 101 14.53 4.60 -0.38
CA CYS A 101 15.99 4.44 -0.52
C CYS A 101 16.45 2.98 -0.80
N ASP A 102 15.77 2.25 -1.70
CA ASP A 102 15.96 0.81 -1.96
C ASP A 102 15.81 -0.12 -0.73
N GLY A 103 15.16 0.40 0.31
CA GLY A 103 14.80 -0.30 1.53
C GLY A 103 13.64 -1.28 1.35
N ALA A 104 13.20 -1.86 2.45
CA ALA A 104 12.09 -2.80 2.43
C ALA A 104 10.75 -2.07 2.12
N PRO A 105 9.82 -2.71 1.39
CA PRO A 105 8.50 -2.15 1.16
C PRO A 105 7.73 -2.00 2.47
N TYR A 106 7.01 -0.89 2.59
CA TYR A 106 6.09 -0.63 3.70
C TYR A 106 4.68 -0.39 3.17
N SER A 107 3.75 -1.25 3.58
CA SER A 107 2.34 -1.19 3.18
C SER A 107 1.47 -0.61 4.29
N LEU A 108 0.58 0.31 3.93
CA LEU A 108 -0.38 0.93 4.84
C LEU A 108 -1.68 1.30 4.12
N SER A 109 -2.73 1.54 4.90
CA SER A 109 -3.98 2.05 4.37
C SER A 109 -3.85 3.53 4.02
N ALA A 110 -4.35 3.88 2.85
CA ALA A 110 -4.48 5.25 2.37
C ALA A 110 -5.93 5.54 1.97
N TYR A 111 -6.34 6.79 2.06
CA TYR A 111 -7.58 7.28 1.46
C TYR A 111 -7.22 8.32 0.41
N VAL A 112 -7.74 8.18 -0.80
CA VAL A 112 -7.41 9.04 -1.94
C VAL A 112 -8.65 9.74 -2.42
N ASP A 113 -8.55 11.04 -2.67
CA ASP A 113 -9.52 11.80 -3.46
C ASP A 113 -8.81 12.51 -4.63
N ALA A 114 -9.49 13.41 -5.34
CA ALA A 114 -8.92 14.08 -6.52
C ALA A 114 -7.75 15.03 -6.22
N GLU A 115 -7.66 15.57 -5.00
CA GLU A 115 -6.73 16.66 -4.66
C GLU A 115 -5.78 16.31 -3.52
N ARG A 116 -5.96 15.17 -2.86
CA ARG A 116 -5.15 14.75 -1.71
C ARG A 116 -5.21 13.24 -1.49
N PHE A 117 -4.34 12.80 -0.61
CA PHE A 117 -4.42 11.48 -0.02
C PHE A 117 -4.06 11.55 1.47
N SER A 118 -4.64 10.67 2.28
CA SER A 118 -4.30 10.54 3.68
C SER A 118 -3.68 9.17 3.96
N LEU A 119 -2.67 9.14 4.82
CA LEU A 119 -1.95 7.93 5.20
C LEU A 119 -2.22 7.59 6.66
N ALA A 120 -2.71 6.38 6.93
CA ALA A 120 -2.87 5.87 8.30
C ALA A 120 -1.54 5.24 8.77
N VAL A 121 -0.74 6.00 9.51
CA VAL A 121 0.59 5.58 9.96
C VAL A 121 0.48 5.10 11.42
N PRO A 122 0.90 3.88 11.76
CA PRO A 122 0.76 3.35 13.12
C PRO A 122 1.81 3.90 14.13
N SER A 123 2.41 5.06 13.85
CA SER A 123 3.62 5.58 14.52
C SER A 123 3.39 6.30 15.85
N ALA A 124 2.16 6.77 16.13
CA ALA A 124 1.84 7.39 17.41
C ALA A 124 0.75 6.61 18.17
N LYS A 125 0.73 6.78 19.50
CA LYS A 125 -0.33 6.25 20.35
C LYS A 125 -1.68 6.67 19.75
N PRO A 126 -2.61 5.73 19.52
CA PRO A 126 -3.91 6.08 18.98
C PRO A 126 -4.57 7.12 19.88
N VAL A 127 -4.94 8.24 19.30
CA VAL A 127 -5.73 9.27 19.99
C VAL A 127 -7.18 8.85 19.84
N GLU A 128 -7.86 8.61 20.96
CA GLU A 128 -9.29 8.24 20.97
C GLU A 128 -9.65 6.98 20.16
N GLY A 129 -8.70 6.03 20.04
CA GLY A 129 -8.93 4.77 19.34
C GLY A 129 -8.74 4.83 17.82
N PHE A 130 -8.30 5.96 17.27
CA PHE A 130 -7.95 6.11 15.86
C PHE A 130 -6.44 6.19 15.67
N TRP A 131 -5.93 5.54 14.63
CA TRP A 131 -4.54 5.70 14.21
C TRP A 131 -4.32 7.11 13.67
N PRO A 132 -3.17 7.75 13.97
CA PRO A 132 -2.88 9.07 13.43
C PRO A 132 -2.86 8.98 11.90
N THR A 133 -3.53 9.94 11.28
CA THR A 133 -3.60 10.08 9.83
C THR A 133 -2.82 11.32 9.43
N HIS A 134 -2.01 11.19 8.39
CA HIS A 134 -1.30 12.31 7.78
C HIS A 134 -2.08 12.75 6.55
N ASP A 135 -2.61 13.97 6.53
CA ASP A 135 -3.28 14.55 5.35
C ASP A 135 -2.23 15.17 4.43
N ILE A 136 -2.15 14.66 3.20
CA ILE A 136 -1.18 15.09 2.20
C ILE A 136 -1.94 15.68 1.01
N ARG A 137 -1.85 17.00 0.87
CA ARG A 137 -2.49 17.74 -0.21
C ARG A 137 -1.59 17.86 -1.42
N LEU A 138 -2.14 17.63 -2.60
CA LEU A 138 -1.51 18.02 -3.85
C LEU A 138 -1.62 19.54 -3.95
N THR A 139 -0.51 20.21 -4.23
CA THR A 139 -0.46 21.67 -4.33
C THR A 139 0.14 22.08 -5.66
N ALA A 140 -0.37 23.17 -6.22
CA ALA A 140 0.11 23.70 -7.48
C ALA A 140 1.61 24.11 -7.41
N PRO A 141 2.37 23.95 -8.51
CA PRO A 141 1.97 23.28 -9.74
C PRO A 141 1.91 21.75 -9.55
N ILE A 142 0.77 21.13 -9.90
CA ILE A 142 0.64 19.67 -9.90
C ILE A 142 1.19 19.18 -11.23
N PRO A 143 2.22 18.31 -11.25
CA PRO A 143 2.71 17.74 -12.49
C PRO A 143 1.59 17.00 -13.21
N ASN A 144 1.45 17.16 -14.53
CA ASN A 144 0.40 16.51 -15.31
C ASN A 144 0.36 14.99 -15.07
N ARG A 145 1.53 14.35 -14.95
CA ARG A 145 1.58 12.91 -14.67
C ARG A 145 0.98 12.54 -13.31
N VAL A 146 1.18 13.37 -12.29
CA VAL A 146 0.55 13.17 -10.98
C VAL A 146 -0.96 13.36 -11.10
N ALA A 147 -1.41 14.39 -11.82
CA ALA A 147 -2.84 14.60 -12.06
C ALA A 147 -3.50 13.39 -12.76
N GLU A 148 -2.88 12.84 -13.80
CA GLU A 148 -3.37 11.65 -14.52
C GLU A 148 -3.39 10.39 -13.63
N ILE A 149 -2.39 10.22 -12.74
CA ILE A 149 -2.42 9.14 -11.75
C ILE A 149 -3.62 9.29 -10.82
N PHE A 150 -3.86 10.49 -10.30
CA PHE A 150 -4.97 10.73 -9.38
C PHE A 150 -6.32 10.64 -10.09
N GLU A 151 -6.41 11.03 -11.36
CA GLU A 151 -7.59 10.78 -12.20
C GLU A 151 -7.84 9.26 -12.32
N PHE A 152 -6.82 8.46 -12.64
CA PHE A 152 -6.94 7.01 -12.69
C PHE A 152 -7.36 6.38 -11.35
N LEU A 153 -6.83 6.86 -10.23
CA LEU A 153 -7.18 6.37 -8.89
C LEU A 153 -8.60 6.77 -8.47
N ASN A 154 -9.16 7.85 -9.01
CA ASN A 154 -10.50 8.32 -8.67
C ASN A 154 -11.57 7.97 -9.71
N ALA A 155 -11.19 7.45 -10.88
CA ALA A 155 -12.12 7.08 -11.94
C ALA A 155 -13.19 6.07 -11.47
N PRO A 156 -14.39 6.04 -12.09
CA PRO A 156 -15.38 5.01 -11.83
C PRO A 156 -14.83 3.60 -12.10
N TRP A 157 -15.32 2.60 -11.36
CA TRP A 157 -14.82 1.23 -11.51
C TRP A 157 -15.14 0.63 -12.88
N GLU A 158 -16.21 1.10 -13.53
CA GLU A 158 -16.62 0.71 -14.88
C GLU A 158 -15.55 1.02 -15.92
N GLU A 159 -14.73 2.06 -15.68
CA GLU A 159 -13.71 2.54 -16.62
C GLU A 159 -12.35 1.87 -16.38
N VAL A 160 -12.03 1.57 -15.12
CA VAL A 160 -10.69 1.11 -14.71
C VAL A 160 -10.65 -0.29 -14.11
N GLY A 161 -11.79 -0.98 -14.05
CA GLY A 161 -11.91 -2.29 -13.44
C GLY A 161 -11.09 -3.36 -14.17
N GLY A 162 -10.08 -3.90 -13.50
CA GLY A 162 -9.13 -4.84 -14.08
C GLY A 162 -7.84 -4.20 -14.60
N LEU A 163 -7.71 -2.87 -14.52
CA LEU A 163 -6.54 -2.18 -15.06
C LEU A 163 -5.41 -2.03 -14.04
N VAL A 164 -4.19 -2.14 -14.56
CA VAL A 164 -2.94 -1.78 -13.89
C VAL A 164 -2.34 -0.61 -14.66
N LEU A 165 -2.25 0.55 -14.01
CA LEU A 165 -1.50 1.69 -14.50
C LEU A 165 -0.04 1.54 -14.09
N ILE A 166 0.86 1.50 -15.08
CA ILE A 166 2.30 1.44 -14.88
C ILE A 166 2.90 2.78 -15.34
N VAL A 167 3.67 3.41 -14.45
CA VAL A 167 4.28 4.72 -14.65
C VAL A 167 5.79 4.61 -14.45
N GLU A 168 6.52 4.66 -15.56
CA GLU A 168 7.98 4.58 -15.62
C GLU A 168 8.56 5.87 -16.23
N ASP A 169 9.88 6.09 -16.08
CA ASP A 169 10.60 7.30 -16.51
C ASP A 169 10.54 7.58 -18.02
N ASP A 170 10.17 6.59 -18.84
CA ASP A 170 10.13 6.66 -20.31
C ASP A 170 8.98 7.52 -20.87
N ARG A 171 8.34 8.32 -20.00
CA ARG A 171 7.28 9.30 -20.28
C ARG A 171 5.96 8.72 -20.78
N ARG A 172 5.80 7.40 -20.85
CA ARG A 172 4.54 6.80 -21.30
C ARG A 172 3.81 6.14 -20.15
N PHE A 173 2.52 6.41 -20.06
CA PHE A 173 1.62 5.59 -19.28
C PHE A 173 1.40 4.27 -20.01
N ARG A 174 1.61 3.17 -19.30
CA ARG A 174 1.32 1.82 -19.79
C ARG A 174 0.14 1.28 -18.99
N TYR A 175 -0.86 0.78 -19.71
CA TYR A 175 -2.00 0.11 -19.12
C TYR A 175 -1.90 -1.37 -19.41
N GLU A 176 -1.97 -2.18 -18.36
CA GLU A 176 -2.07 -3.63 -18.45
C GLU A 176 -3.39 -4.11 -17.85
N TYR A 177 -3.85 -5.27 -18.30
CA TYR A 177 -5.06 -5.89 -17.75
C TYR A 177 -4.69 -7.06 -16.83
N ASP A 178 -5.20 -7.03 -15.59
CA ASP A 178 -5.12 -8.12 -14.63
C ASP A 178 -6.52 -8.63 -14.28
N ALA A 179 -6.88 -9.78 -14.84
CA ALA A 179 -8.18 -10.43 -14.63
C ALA A 179 -8.51 -10.68 -13.14
N ARG A 180 -7.50 -10.76 -12.26
CA ARG A 180 -7.69 -10.97 -10.82
C ARG A 180 -8.30 -9.74 -10.13
N LEU A 181 -8.10 -8.56 -10.69
CA LEU A 181 -8.69 -7.30 -10.20
C LEU A 181 -10.14 -7.17 -10.68
N HIS A 182 -10.46 -7.65 -11.88
CA HIS A 182 -11.81 -7.57 -12.43
C HIS A 182 -12.83 -8.45 -11.68
N MET A 183 -12.39 -9.58 -11.10
CA MET A 183 -13.27 -10.53 -10.42
C MET A 183 -13.53 -10.23 -8.93
N ARG A 184 -12.90 -9.21 -8.35
CA ARG A 184 -13.20 -8.81 -6.97
C ARG A 184 -14.49 -7.98 -6.99
N ASN A 185 -15.57 -8.58 -6.47
CA ASN A 185 -16.93 -8.03 -6.45
C ASN A 185 -16.94 -6.52 -6.14
N PRO A 186 -17.65 -5.69 -6.92
CA PRO A 186 -17.79 -4.28 -6.60
C PRO A 186 -18.49 -4.12 -5.23
N PRO A 187 -18.13 -3.08 -4.45
CA PRO A 187 -18.85 -2.73 -3.24
C PRO A 187 -20.28 -2.34 -3.64
N GLY A 188 -21.20 -3.30 -3.52
CA GLY A 188 -22.59 -3.18 -3.96
C GLY A 188 -23.24 -4.51 -4.38
N SER A 189 -22.47 -5.55 -4.76
CA SER A 189 -23.07 -6.81 -5.25
C SER A 189 -23.53 -7.79 -4.16
N GLN A 190 -23.47 -7.42 -2.88
CA GLN A 190 -24.01 -8.23 -1.77
C GLN A 190 -25.40 -7.81 -1.23
N VAL A 191 -26.08 -6.84 -1.86
CA VAL A 191 -27.45 -6.46 -1.46
C VAL A 191 -28.46 -6.94 -2.50
N SER A 192 -28.64 -8.25 -2.66
CA SER A 192 -29.82 -8.87 -3.31
C SER A 192 -29.83 -10.40 -3.18
N LYS A 193 -29.61 -10.95 -1.98
CA LYS A 193 -30.02 -12.34 -1.66
C LYS A 193 -30.51 -12.47 -0.22
N LEU A 194 -31.44 -11.59 0.18
CA LEU A 194 -32.20 -11.73 1.43
C LEU A 194 -33.60 -11.12 1.25
N THR A 195 -34.35 -11.59 0.25
CA THR A 195 -35.82 -11.38 0.15
C THR A 195 -36.41 -12.30 -0.92
N ALA A 196 -36.35 -13.61 -0.69
CA ALA A 196 -37.18 -14.59 -1.40
C ALA A 196 -37.12 -15.95 -0.68
N GLN A 197 -37.75 -16.03 0.49
CA GLN A 197 -38.16 -17.23 1.26
C GLN A 197 -38.54 -16.70 2.65
N SER A 198 -39.74 -16.82 3.21
CA SER A 198 -40.95 -17.57 2.89
C SER A 198 -42.15 -16.80 3.45
N ASN A 199 -43.10 -16.43 2.61
CA ASN A 199 -44.50 -16.40 3.00
C ASN A 199 -45.11 -17.59 2.27
N ASP A 200 -45.28 -18.68 3.00
CA ASP A 200 -46.33 -19.68 2.85
C ASP A 200 -46.51 -20.34 4.23
#